data_AF-S3NPJ4-F1
#
_entry.id   AF-S3NPJ4-F1
#
_cell.length_a   1.000
_cell.length_b   1.000
_cell.length_c   1.000
_cell.angle_alpha   90.00
_cell.angle_beta   90.00
_cell.angle_gamma   90.00
#
_symmetry.space_group_name_H-M   'P 1'
#
loop_
_entity.id
_entity.type
_entity.pdbx_description
1 polymer ?
#
loop_
_entity_poly.entity_id
_entity_poly.type
_entity_poly.pdbx_seq_one_letter_code
_entity_poly.pdbx_strand_id
1 'polypeptide(L)'
;MKIVYLCLISGLLVACQPTPINQVSQQQGYVCKSLIEGFLKTQSLGQYELRSIHPDLDQTAAERTYTYRTASDITMRVNTPTQPWLTFQCNQQNNQYTVQLIEAHSKERFPLLSLNLPEQKLMHSMTAFKAD
;
A
#
# COMPACT_ATOMS: atom_id res chain seq x y z
N MET A 1 2.76 8.64 -55.12
CA MET A 1 2.65 9.45 -53.88
C MET A 1 1.86 8.69 -52.80
N LYS A 2 2.36 7.56 -52.32
CA LYS A 2 1.65 6.70 -51.33
C LYS A 2 2.48 6.30 -50.11
N ILE A 3 3.80 6.48 -50.18
CA ILE A 3 4.75 6.09 -49.11
C ILE A 3 4.96 7.22 -48.08
N VAL A 4 4.70 8.48 -48.45
CA VAL A 4 4.88 9.64 -47.55
C VAL A 4 3.88 9.64 -46.38
N TYR A 5 2.71 9.01 -46.55
CA TYR A 5 1.67 8.97 -45.51
C TYR A 5 1.98 8.00 -44.37
N LEU A 6 2.90 7.04 -44.55
CA LEU A 6 3.18 6.04 -43.50
C LEU A 6 4.10 6.58 -42.39
N CYS A 7 4.91 7.62 -42.67
CA CYS A 7 5.86 8.19 -41.70
C CYS A 7 5.21 9.19 -40.72
N LEU A 8 4.00 9.67 -41.00
CA LEU A 8 3.30 10.65 -40.14
C LEU A 8 2.63 10.02 -38.92
N ILE A 9 2.43 8.69 -38.91
CA ILE A 9 1.70 7.99 -37.85
C ILE A 9 2.65 7.55 -36.72
N SER A 10 3.95 7.41 -37.00
CA SER A 10 4.97 7.01 -36.03
C SER A 10 5.36 8.11 -35.03
N GLY A 11 4.97 9.37 -35.25
CA GLY A 11 5.28 10.49 -34.35
C GLY A 11 4.32 10.67 -33.15
N LEU A 12 3.21 9.93 -33.12
CA LEU A 12 2.21 10.02 -32.05
C LEU A 12 2.46 9.06 -30.88
N LEU A 13 3.52 8.24 -30.94
CA LEU A 13 4.00 7.46 -29.81
C LEU A 13 4.87 8.35 -28.91
N VAL A 14 4.28 9.40 -28.34
CA VAL A 14 4.88 10.07 -27.19
C VAL A 14 4.86 9.04 -26.07
N ALA A 15 6.00 8.38 -25.87
CA ALA A 15 6.21 7.49 -24.74
C ALA A 15 5.81 8.22 -23.46
N CYS A 16 5.00 7.57 -22.63
CA CYS A 16 4.70 8.04 -21.28
C CYS A 16 6.01 8.47 -20.62
N GLN A 17 6.16 9.77 -20.36
CA GLN A 17 7.29 10.25 -19.55
C GLN A 17 7.17 9.57 -18.19
N PRO A 18 8.20 8.87 -17.71
CA PRO A 18 8.14 8.19 -16.43
C PRO A 18 7.85 9.25 -15.36
N THR A 19 6.67 9.17 -14.76
CA THR A 19 6.29 10.04 -13.65
C THR A 19 7.33 9.85 -12.54
N PRO A 20 7.92 10.92 -11.98
CA PRO A 20 8.94 10.79 -10.95
C PRO A 20 8.36 10.00 -9.76
N ILE A 21 8.92 8.81 -9.52
CA ILE A 21 8.45 7.93 -8.44
C ILE A 21 8.95 8.51 -7.11
N ASN A 22 8.02 8.84 -6.22
CA ASN A 22 8.35 9.26 -4.86
C ASN A 22 8.75 8.04 -4.02
N GLN A 23 10.06 7.73 -3.99
CA GLN A 23 10.59 6.54 -3.31
C GLN A 23 10.22 6.49 -1.82
N VAL A 24 10.16 7.63 -1.13
CA VAL A 24 9.78 7.71 0.29
C VAL A 24 8.33 7.27 0.47
N SER A 25 7.43 7.80 -0.35
CA SER A 25 6.01 7.41 -0.33
C SER A 25 5.79 5.96 -0.71
N GLN A 26 6.54 5.43 -1.68
CA GLN A 26 6.46 4.02 -2.06
C GLN A 26 6.93 3.09 -0.93
N GLN A 27 8.03 3.43 -0.25
CA GLN A 27 8.52 2.68 0.90
C GLN A 27 7.50 2.68 2.03
N GLN A 28 6.94 3.84 2.38
CA GLN A 28 5.88 3.93 3.38
C GLN A 28 4.67 3.09 2.97
N GLY A 29 4.24 3.21 1.72
CA GLY A 29 3.15 2.45 1.12
C GLY A 29 3.35 0.95 1.32
N TYR A 30 4.54 0.46 1.00
CA TYR A 30 4.93 -0.94 1.15
C TYR A 30 4.89 -1.41 2.61
N VAL A 31 5.49 -0.65 3.53
CA VAL A 31 5.52 -1.00 4.96
C VAL A 31 4.11 -1.04 5.55
N CYS A 32 3.32 0.02 5.35
CA CYS A 32 1.94 0.09 5.85
C CYS A 32 1.06 -1.02 5.28
N LYS A 33 1.14 -1.28 3.97
CA LYS A 33 0.40 -2.37 3.32
C LYS A 33 0.79 -3.72 3.91
N SER A 34 2.08 -3.97 4.09
CA SER A 34 2.59 -5.23 4.65
C SER A 34 2.12 -5.46 6.09
N LEU A 35 2.12 -4.40 6.92
CA LEU A 35 1.61 -4.47 8.29
C LEU A 35 0.11 -4.79 8.34
N ILE A 36 -0.69 -4.11 7.51
CA ILE A 36 -2.15 -4.33 7.45
C ILE A 36 -2.46 -5.74 6.93
N GLU A 37 -1.80 -6.17 5.85
CA GLU A 37 -1.99 -7.51 5.29
C GLU A 37 -1.54 -8.61 6.26
N GLY A 38 -0.46 -8.36 7.01
CA GLY A 38 -0.02 -9.23 8.10
C GLY A 38 -1.10 -9.39 9.17
N PHE A 39 -1.67 -8.28 9.66
CA PHE A 39 -2.78 -8.29 10.61
C PHE A 39 -4.01 -9.04 10.06
N LEU A 40 -4.43 -8.73 8.83
CA LEU A 40 -5.58 -9.40 8.21
C LEU A 40 -5.37 -10.91 8.13
N LYS A 41 -4.17 -11.37 7.75
CA LYS A 41 -3.84 -12.80 7.69
C LYS A 41 -3.88 -13.47 9.06
N THR A 42 -3.31 -12.84 10.10
CA THR A 42 -3.31 -13.42 11.46
C THR A 42 -4.71 -13.50 12.07
N GLN A 43 -5.61 -12.59 11.68
CA GLN A 43 -7.02 -12.61 12.10
C GLN A 43 -7.91 -13.51 11.22
N SER A 44 -7.34 -14.30 10.31
CA SER A 44 -8.11 -15.11 9.34
C SER A 44 -9.04 -14.28 8.43
N LEU A 45 -8.67 -13.02 8.17
CA LEU A 45 -9.36 -12.06 7.30
C LEU A 45 -8.63 -11.91 5.95
N GLY A 46 -8.01 -12.98 5.45
CA GLY A 46 -7.23 -12.96 4.20
C GLY A 46 -8.05 -12.67 2.93
N GLN A 47 -9.38 -12.66 3.02
CA GLN A 47 -10.30 -12.32 1.92
C GLN A 47 -10.44 -10.81 1.66
N TYR A 48 -9.85 -9.96 2.49
CA TYR A 48 -9.90 -8.51 2.29
C TYR A 48 -8.79 -8.07 1.34
N GLU A 49 -9.18 -7.35 0.30
CA GLU A 49 -8.28 -6.83 -0.72
C GLU A 49 -8.21 -5.31 -0.66
N LEU A 50 -7.02 -4.77 -0.86
CA LEU A 50 -6.79 -3.33 -0.90
C LEU A 50 -7.56 -2.71 -2.08
N ARG A 51 -8.39 -1.71 -1.79
CA ARG A 51 -9.18 -0.98 -2.80
C ARG A 51 -8.64 0.41 -3.08
N SER A 52 -8.17 1.12 -2.06
CA SER A 52 -7.63 2.46 -2.24
C SER A 52 -6.66 2.84 -1.13
N ILE A 53 -5.80 3.79 -1.48
CA ILE A 53 -4.88 4.49 -0.59
C ILE A 53 -5.15 5.98 -0.76
N HIS A 54 -5.28 6.73 0.35
CA HIS A 54 -5.46 8.17 0.30
C HIS A 54 -4.66 8.89 1.41
N PRO A 55 -3.91 9.95 1.10
CA PRO A 55 -3.52 10.34 -0.26
C PRO A 55 -2.75 9.23 -1.00
N ASP A 56 -2.63 9.34 -2.33
CA ASP A 56 -1.89 8.37 -3.14
C ASP A 56 -0.39 8.33 -2.79
N LEU A 57 0.34 7.49 -3.51
CA LEU A 57 1.77 7.26 -3.30
C LEU A 57 2.67 8.21 -4.11
N ASP A 58 2.09 9.16 -4.87
CA ASP A 58 2.86 10.08 -5.69
C ASP A 58 3.33 11.29 -4.87
N GLN A 59 2.53 11.71 -3.89
CA GLN A 59 2.88 12.77 -2.94
C GLN A 59 3.40 12.21 -1.61
N THR A 60 4.26 12.96 -0.91
CA THR A 60 4.70 12.60 0.46
C THR A 60 3.61 12.94 1.47
N ALA A 61 3.29 11.99 2.36
CA ALA A 61 2.32 12.22 3.43
C ALA A 61 2.71 11.42 4.68
N ALA A 62 2.75 12.06 5.84
CA ALA A 62 3.01 11.36 7.10
C ALA A 62 1.92 10.34 7.41
N GLU A 63 0.69 10.60 6.99
CA GLU A 63 -0.47 9.76 7.26
C GLU A 63 -1.19 9.37 5.98
N ARG A 64 -1.64 8.10 5.91
CA ARG A 64 -2.48 7.60 4.83
C ARG A 64 -3.57 6.67 5.34
N THR A 65 -4.71 6.76 4.68
CA THR A 65 -5.86 5.89 4.84
C THR A 65 -5.80 4.77 3.81
N TYR A 66 -6.00 3.55 4.26
CA TYR A 66 -6.07 2.35 3.43
C TYR A 66 -7.44 1.73 3.57
N THR A 67 -8.14 1.58 2.45
CA THR A 67 -9.48 0.97 2.43
C THR A 67 -9.39 -0.42 1.82
N TYR A 68 -9.87 -1.41 2.57
CA TYR A 68 -9.95 -2.79 2.14
C TYR A 68 -11.41 -3.22 1.99
N ARG A 69 -11.67 -4.12 1.05
CA ARG A 69 -13.01 -4.71 0.83
C ARG A 69 -12.90 -6.22 0.74
N THR A 70 -13.89 -6.93 1.24
CA THR A 70 -14.03 -8.37 0.97
C THR A 70 -14.10 -8.64 -0.53
N ALA A 71 -13.31 -9.61 -1.03
CA ALA A 71 -13.35 -10.06 -2.41
C ALA A 71 -14.75 -10.56 -2.81
N SER A 72 -15.19 -10.25 -4.04
CA SER A 72 -16.54 -10.58 -4.55
C SER A 72 -16.71 -12.05 -4.93
N ASP A 73 -15.63 -12.73 -5.31
CA ASP A 73 -15.70 -14.03 -6.01
C ASP A 73 -15.70 -15.23 -5.06
N ILE A 74 -15.98 -14.98 -3.78
CA ILE A 74 -16.10 -16.03 -2.77
C ILE A 74 -17.56 -16.50 -2.74
N THR A 75 -17.88 -17.34 -3.71
CA THR A 75 -19.02 -18.25 -3.61
C THR A 75 -18.90 -19.04 -2.30
N MET A 76 -19.79 -18.74 -1.35
CA MET A 76 -20.08 -19.53 -0.15
C MET A 76 -18.90 -19.78 0.80
N ARG A 77 -18.56 -18.83 1.68
CA ARG A 77 -17.85 -19.12 2.94
C ARG A 77 -18.81 -18.95 4.12
N VAL A 78 -18.75 -19.92 5.05
CA VAL A 78 -19.62 -20.04 6.24
C VAL A 78 -19.39 -18.92 7.28
N ASN A 79 -18.40 -18.04 7.05
CA ASN A 79 -18.01 -16.94 7.95
C ASN A 79 -17.82 -15.63 7.17
N THR A 80 -18.85 -15.18 6.43
CA THR A 80 -18.81 -13.87 5.77
C THR A 80 -18.70 -12.77 6.83
N PRO A 81 -17.68 -11.90 6.78
CA PRO A 81 -17.58 -10.80 7.72
C PRO A 81 -18.81 -9.88 7.64
N THR A 82 -19.32 -9.46 8.80
CA THR A 82 -20.43 -8.51 8.88
C THR A 82 -20.08 -7.14 8.30
N GLN A 83 -18.79 -6.79 8.32
CA GLN A 83 -18.29 -5.51 7.85
C GLN A 83 -17.57 -5.66 6.49
N PRO A 84 -18.20 -5.32 5.36
CA PRO A 84 -17.62 -5.53 4.02
C PRO A 84 -16.43 -4.62 3.71
N TRP A 85 -16.26 -3.53 4.47
CA TRP A 85 -15.22 -2.52 4.30
C TRP A 85 -14.45 -2.28 5.58
N LEU A 86 -13.13 -2.36 5.51
CA LEU A 86 -12.23 -2.01 6.62
C LEU A 86 -11.41 -0.80 6.23
N THR A 87 -11.29 0.15 7.14
CA THR A 87 -10.51 1.37 6.95
C THR A 87 -9.39 1.39 7.97
N PHE A 88 -8.16 1.52 7.50
CA PHE A 88 -6.98 1.63 8.34
C PHE A 88 -6.33 2.98 8.15
N GLN A 89 -5.76 3.53 9.23
CA GLN A 89 -4.90 4.70 9.20
C GLN A 89 -3.48 4.24 9.50
N CYS A 90 -2.54 4.56 8.62
CA CYS A 90 -1.12 4.34 8.85
C CYS A 90 -0.42 5.69 8.95
N ASN A 91 0.32 5.89 10.03
CA ASN A 91 1.14 7.08 10.25
C ASN A 91 2.63 6.68 10.28
N GLN A 92 3.48 7.49 9.65
CA GLN A 92 4.93 7.41 9.73
C GLN A 92 5.48 8.66 10.41
N GLN A 93 6.18 8.47 11.52
CA GLN A 93 6.92 9.51 12.22
C GLN A 93 8.28 8.97 12.66
N ASN A 94 9.37 9.62 12.27
CA ASN A 94 10.73 9.28 12.71
C ASN A 94 11.08 7.78 12.59
N ASN A 95 10.86 7.19 11.40
CA ASN A 95 11.04 5.75 11.10
C ASN A 95 10.14 4.78 11.90
N GLN A 96 9.22 5.28 12.71
CA GLN A 96 8.17 4.50 13.33
C GLN A 96 6.91 4.54 12.47
N TYR A 97 6.32 3.37 12.25
CA TYR A 97 5.08 3.14 11.52
C TYR A 97 4.03 2.65 12.50
N THR A 98 2.89 3.33 12.58
CA THR A 98 1.77 2.89 13.42
C THR A 98 0.53 2.67 12.56
N VAL A 99 -0.12 1.53 12.74
CA VAL A 99 -1.36 1.16 12.04
C VAL A 99 -2.50 1.10 13.04
N GLN A 100 -3.61 1.75 12.68
CA GLN A 100 -4.84 1.79 13.46
C GLN A 100 -6.02 1.38 12.59
N LEU A 101 -6.99 0.66 13.15
CA LEU A 101 -8.28 0.41 12.52
C LEU A 101 -9.23 1.56 12.86
N ILE A 102 -9.90 2.12 11.85
CA ILE A 102 -10.99 3.07 12.05
C ILE A 102 -12.31 2.32 12.00
N GLU A 103 -13.05 2.32 13.10
CA GLU A 103 -14.37 1.69 13.16
C GLU A 103 -15.39 2.49 12.34
N ALA A 104 -16.29 1.78 11.65
CA ALA A 104 -17.11 2.39 10.59
C ALA A 104 -18.14 3.40 11.11
N HIS A 105 -18.71 3.17 12.30
CA HIS A 105 -19.85 3.91 12.84
C HIS A 105 -19.41 5.05 13.77
N SER A 106 -18.67 4.72 14.82
CA SER A 106 -18.14 5.60 15.86
C SER A 106 -16.97 6.45 15.38
N LYS A 107 -16.26 6.03 14.32
CA LYS A 107 -14.97 6.60 13.91
C LYS A 107 -13.87 6.49 14.98
N GLU A 108 -14.08 5.63 15.97
CA GLU A 108 -13.05 5.33 16.96
C GLU A 108 -11.85 4.66 16.29
N ARG A 109 -10.66 4.96 16.83
CA ARG A 109 -9.39 4.47 16.31
C ARG A 109 -8.79 3.45 17.26
N PHE A 110 -8.64 2.24 16.77
CA PHE A 110 -8.07 1.12 17.52
C PHE A 110 -6.63 0.87 17.07
N PRO A 111 -5.63 1.07 17.94
CA PRO A 111 -4.24 0.78 17.58
C PRO A 111 -4.05 -0.73 17.40
N LEU A 112 -3.43 -1.11 16.29
CA LEU A 112 -3.22 -2.53 15.95
C LEU A 112 -1.74 -2.91 16.04
N LEU A 113 -0.89 -2.17 15.35
CA LEU A 113 0.52 -2.52 15.16
C LEU A 113 1.38 -1.26 15.21
N SER A 114 2.59 -1.42 15.74
CA SER A 114 3.64 -0.41 15.69
C SER A 114 4.95 -1.08 15.31
N LEU A 115 5.67 -0.52 14.33
CA LEU A 115 6.94 -1.01 13.86
C LEU A 115 7.94 0.15 13.87
N ASN A 116 9.09 -0.05 14.52
CA ASN A 116 10.21 0.88 14.42
C ASN A 116 11.24 0.28 13.45
N LEU A 117 11.51 0.98 12.35
CA LEU A 117 12.53 0.54 11.40
C LEU A 117 13.90 1.12 11.80
N PRO A 118 14.90 0.26 12.09
CA PRO A 118 16.25 0.72 12.31
C PRO A 118 16.81 1.42 11.07
N GLU A 119 17.83 2.27 11.27
CA GLU A 119 18.51 2.92 10.16
C GLU A 119 19.10 1.90 9.18
N GLN A 120 19.11 2.23 7.87
CA GLN A 120 19.61 1.32 6.84
C GLN A 120 21.06 0.87 7.09
N LYS A 121 21.91 1.76 7.62
CA LYS A 121 23.29 1.40 7.99
C LYS A 121 23.34 0.30 9.03
N LEU A 122 22.44 0.35 10.02
CA LEU A 122 22.31 -0.69 11.04
C LEU A 122 21.70 -1.96 10.45
N MET A 123 20.73 -1.84 9.54
CA MET A 123 20.18 -3.00 8.83
C MET A 123 21.24 -3.78 8.06
N HIS A 124 22.15 -3.09 7.35
CA HIS A 124 23.25 -3.72 6.63
C HIS A 124 24.27 -4.41 7.54
N SER A 125 24.46 -3.95 8.79
CA SER A 125 25.32 -4.65 9.75
C SER A 125 24.64 -5.85 10.42
N MET A 126 23.32 -5.98 10.28
CA MET A 126 22.52 -7.06 10.85
C MET A 126 22.18 -8.17 9.84
N THR A 127 22.65 -8.08 8.60
CA THR A 127 22.45 -9.15 7.61
C THR A 127 23.35 -10.34 7.94
N ALA A 128 22.79 -11.55 7.89
CA ALA A 128 23.56 -12.79 8.04
C ALA A 128 24.57 -13.01 6.89
N PHE A 129 24.47 -12.22 5.83
CA PHE A 129 25.31 -12.28 4.63
C PHE A 129 26.31 -11.13 4.64
N LYS A 130 27.56 -11.43 4.27
CA LYS A 130 28.60 -10.43 4.03
C LYS A 130 28.30 -9.75 2.69
N ALA A 131 28.45 -8.43 2.61
CA ALA A 131 28.50 -7.76 1.32
C ALA A 131 29.81 -8.14 0.63
N ASP A 132 29.73 -8.76 -0.55
CA ASP A 132 30.87 -9.08 -1.41
C ASP A 132 31.45 -7.82 -2.09
#